data_AF-A0A535GR17-F1
#
_entry.id   AF-A0A535GR17-F1
#
_cell.length_a   1.000
_cell.length_b   1.000
_cell.length_c   1.000
_cell.angle_alpha   90.00
_cell.angle_beta   90.00
_cell.angle_gamma   90.00
#
_symmetry.space_group_name_H-M   'P 1'
#
loop_
_entity.id
_entity.type
_entity.pdbx_description
1 polymer ?
#
loop_
_entity_poly.entity_id
_entity_poly.type
_entity_poly.pdbx_seq_one_letter_code
_entity_poly.pdbx_strand_id
1 'polypeptide(L)'
;MRKAALVAILAATALAASCAPEPPATDPVARGRQVYRDLNCASCHEGSLLNFFRPVGPPLEHVGTVAETRRPGVTGAEYLRQSVTDPGAFVVPGYPDSMPRGLGERISKEDLDALVGYLLSLR
;
A
#
# COMPACT_ATOMS: atom_id res chain seq x y z
N MET A 1 56.74 4.39 -34.80
CA MET A 1 56.11 3.07 -34.63
C MET A 1 55.58 3.02 -33.20
N ARG A 2 54.32 3.42 -32.98
CA ARG A 2 53.11 2.58 -32.89
C ARG A 2 52.98 1.83 -31.56
N LYS A 3 51.97 2.27 -30.79
CA LYS A 3 51.13 1.51 -29.83
C LYS A 3 51.77 1.29 -28.45
N ALA A 4 51.09 1.46 -27.31
CA ALA A 4 49.66 1.48 -27.05
C ALA A 4 49.34 2.44 -25.89
N ALA A 5 48.45 3.39 -26.18
CA ALA A 5 47.61 4.03 -25.19
C ALA A 5 46.37 3.14 -24.94
N LEU A 6 45.71 3.37 -23.81
CA LEU A 6 44.42 2.82 -23.41
C LEU A 6 44.39 1.34 -23.02
N VAL A 7 44.73 1.05 -21.77
CA VAL A 7 44.03 -0.02 -21.03
C VAL A 7 42.83 0.64 -20.37
N ALA A 8 41.67 0.16 -20.79
CA ALA A 8 40.32 0.62 -20.49
C ALA A 8 40.07 0.95 -19.01
N ILE A 9 39.87 2.24 -18.72
CA ILE A 9 39.08 2.69 -17.57
C ILE A 9 37.62 2.65 -18.02
N LEU A 10 36.97 1.51 -17.92
CA LEU A 10 35.55 1.33 -18.24
C LEU A 10 34.95 0.27 -17.31
N ALA A 11 34.97 0.55 -16.01
CA ALA A 11 34.27 -0.24 -15.01
C ALA A 11 33.89 0.60 -13.77
N ALA A 12 33.33 1.80 -13.97
CA ALA A 12 33.02 2.70 -12.86
C ALA A 12 31.69 3.49 -13.02
N THR A 13 30.64 2.89 -13.58
CA THR A 13 29.34 3.59 -13.76
C THR A 13 28.09 2.80 -13.39
N ALA A 14 28.20 1.72 -12.60
CA ALA A 14 27.03 0.92 -12.21
C ALA A 14 26.78 0.81 -10.69
N LEU A 15 27.16 1.82 -9.90
CA LEU A 15 26.99 1.81 -8.43
C LEU A 15 26.13 2.95 -7.85
N ALA A 16 25.42 3.72 -8.70
CA ALA A 16 24.64 4.89 -8.25
C ALA A 16 23.10 4.72 -8.28
N ALA A 17 22.59 3.55 -8.66
CA ALA A 17 21.14 3.34 -8.82
C ALA A 17 20.39 3.00 -7.51
N SER A 18 21.09 2.84 -6.39
CA SER A 18 20.49 2.29 -5.15
C SER A 18 19.74 3.30 -4.28
N CYS A 19 19.70 4.59 -4.64
CA CYS A 19 19.07 5.65 -3.83
C CYS A 19 17.97 6.41 -4.58
N ALA A 20 17.41 5.83 -5.65
CA ALA A 20 16.26 6.41 -6.34
C ALA A 20 14.95 5.79 -5.80
N PRO A 21 13.90 6.59 -5.59
CA PRO A 21 12.56 6.06 -5.34
C PRO A 21 12.13 5.11 -6.46
N GLU A 22 11.44 4.02 -6.12
CA GLU A 22 10.86 3.12 -7.13
C GLU A 22 9.88 3.93 -8.01
N PRO A 23 9.97 3.81 -9.35
CA PRO A 23 9.02 4.47 -10.22
C PRO A 23 7.59 4.00 -9.93
N PRO A 24 6.56 4.82 -10.19
CA PRO A 24 5.18 4.38 -10.07
C PRO A 24 4.90 3.16 -10.95
N ALA A 25 4.29 2.12 -10.36
CA ALA A 25 3.85 0.95 -11.11
C ALA A 25 2.74 1.32 -12.11
N THR A 26 2.73 0.66 -13.26
CA THR A 26 1.77 0.92 -14.35
C THR A 26 0.52 0.04 -14.28
N ASP A 27 0.63 -1.19 -13.78
CA ASP A 27 -0.52 -2.05 -13.49
C ASP A 27 -1.31 -1.47 -12.28
N PRO A 28 -2.63 -1.28 -12.38
CA PRO A 28 -3.42 -0.69 -11.29
C PRO A 28 -3.31 -1.44 -9.96
N VAL A 29 -3.27 -2.78 -9.97
CA VAL A 29 -3.15 -3.58 -8.74
C VAL A 29 -1.75 -3.44 -8.15
N ALA A 30 -0.71 -3.50 -8.98
CA ALA A 30 0.66 -3.22 -8.54
C ALA A 30 0.82 -1.78 -8.01
N ARG A 31 0.16 -0.80 -8.62
CA ARG A 31 0.13 0.59 -8.14
C ARG A 31 -0.54 0.68 -6.78
N GLY A 32 -1.67 0.02 -6.60
CA GLY A 32 -2.35 -0.04 -5.29
C GLY A 32 -1.50 -0.69 -4.21
N ARG A 33 -0.75 -1.75 -4.55
CA ARG A 33 0.23 -2.36 -3.64
C ARG A 33 1.36 -1.40 -3.28
N GLN A 34 1.84 -0.60 -4.23
CA GLN A 34 2.86 0.42 -3.96
C GLN A 34 2.32 1.49 -2.99
N VAL A 35 1.12 2.03 -3.25
CA VAL A 35 0.45 3.00 -2.36
C VAL A 35 0.26 2.43 -0.95
N TYR A 36 -0.14 1.16 -0.85
CA TYR A 36 -0.29 0.46 0.43
C TYR A 36 1.01 0.44 1.26
N ARG A 37 2.16 0.24 0.61
CA ARG A 37 3.48 0.30 1.26
C ARG A 37 3.88 1.73 1.60
N ASP A 38 3.69 2.66 0.67
CA ASP A 38 4.10 4.07 0.81
C ASP A 38 3.35 4.75 1.97
N LEU A 39 2.08 4.39 2.17
CA LEU A 39 1.26 4.83 3.31
C LEU A 39 1.49 4.00 4.59
N ASN A 40 2.38 3.02 4.55
CA ASN A 40 2.73 2.14 5.67
C ASN A 40 1.51 1.43 6.29
N CYS A 41 0.54 1.01 5.47
CA CYS A 41 -0.69 0.35 5.92
C CYS A 41 -0.40 -0.93 6.73
N ALA A 42 0.64 -1.68 6.33
CA ALA A 42 1.10 -2.89 6.98
C ALA A 42 1.42 -2.72 8.47
N SER A 43 1.86 -1.53 8.90
CA SER A 43 2.23 -1.29 10.30
C SER A 43 1.08 -1.49 11.30
N CYS A 44 -0.17 -1.34 10.85
CA CYS A 44 -1.38 -1.52 11.65
C CYS A 44 -2.22 -2.73 11.23
N HIS A 45 -2.19 -3.08 9.95
CA HIS A 45 -3.07 -4.08 9.35
C HIS A 45 -2.44 -5.45 9.13
N GLU A 46 -1.12 -5.57 9.32
CA GLU A 46 -0.42 -6.85 9.31
C GLU A 46 0.08 -7.18 10.71
N GLY A 47 0.17 -8.48 11.00
CA GLY A 47 0.69 -8.96 12.27
C GLY A 47 2.18 -8.65 12.42
N SER A 48 2.53 -7.70 13.29
CA SER A 48 3.89 -7.53 13.81
C SER A 48 4.02 -8.19 15.18
N LEU A 49 5.24 -8.59 15.57
CA LEU A 49 5.54 -9.06 16.93
C LEU A 49 5.04 -8.08 18.01
N LEU A 50 5.02 -6.78 17.70
CA LEU A 50 4.57 -5.72 18.61
C LEU A 50 3.04 -5.67 18.80
N ASN A 51 2.28 -6.12 17.80
CA ASN A 51 0.82 -6.01 17.77
C ASN A 51 0.12 -7.38 17.84
N PHE A 52 0.89 -8.46 18.05
CA PHE A 52 0.39 -9.84 18.02
C PHE A 52 -0.71 -10.11 19.06
N PHE A 53 -0.56 -9.58 20.28
CA PHE A 53 -1.55 -9.76 21.36
C PHE A 53 -2.67 -8.71 21.35
N ARG A 54 -2.47 -7.59 20.65
CA ARG A 54 -3.33 -6.40 20.65
C ARG A 54 -3.28 -5.77 19.25
N PRO A 55 -3.96 -6.36 18.25
CA PRO A 55 -3.87 -5.86 16.89
C PRO A 55 -4.49 -4.46 16.80
N VAL A 56 -3.80 -3.55 16.10
CA VAL A 56 -4.20 -2.14 15.97
C VAL A 56 -5.32 -2.00 14.94
N GLY A 57 -5.21 -2.70 13.81
CA GLY A 57 -6.22 -2.76 12.76
C GLY A 57 -6.57 -4.21 12.39
N PRO A 58 -7.71 -4.40 11.71
CA PRO A 58 -8.10 -5.72 11.22
C PRO A 58 -7.13 -6.24 10.16
N PRO A 59 -6.89 -7.57 10.12
CA PRO A 59 -6.11 -8.21 9.07
C PRO A 59 -6.71 -7.94 7.69
N LEU A 60 -5.86 -7.75 6.68
CA LEU A 60 -6.28 -7.40 5.33
C LEU A 60 -6.07 -8.49 4.27
N GLU A 61 -5.50 -9.65 4.63
CA GLU A 61 -5.11 -10.70 3.68
C GLU A 61 -6.30 -11.25 2.86
N HIS A 62 -7.52 -11.17 3.41
CA HIS A 62 -8.77 -11.60 2.76
C HIS A 62 -9.81 -10.48 2.73
N VAL A 63 -9.37 -9.21 2.78
CA VAL A 63 -10.30 -8.06 2.94
C VAL A 63 -11.24 -7.91 1.74
N GLY A 64 -10.84 -8.29 0.53
CA GLY A 64 -11.69 -8.25 -0.65
C GLY A 64 -12.94 -9.12 -0.49
N THR A 65 -12.83 -10.28 0.16
CA THR A 65 -13.97 -11.15 0.49
C THR A 65 -14.76 -10.59 1.68
N VAL A 66 -14.07 -10.17 2.73
CA VAL A 66 -14.72 -9.72 3.97
C VAL A 66 -15.49 -8.41 3.80
N ALA A 67 -14.95 -7.47 3.01
CA ALA A 67 -15.51 -6.13 2.77
C ALA A 67 -16.96 -6.18 2.26
N GLU A 68 -17.28 -7.16 1.41
CA GLU A 68 -18.63 -7.35 0.84
C GLU A 68 -19.70 -7.60 1.90
N THR A 69 -19.30 -8.05 3.09
CA THR A 69 -20.21 -8.45 4.17
C THR A 69 -20.27 -7.44 5.33
N ARG A 70 -19.41 -6.41 5.32
CA ARG A 70 -19.23 -5.50 6.47
C ARG A 70 -20.42 -4.59 6.72
N ARG A 71 -21.06 -4.11 5.65
CA ARG A 71 -22.16 -3.15 5.74
C ARG A 71 -23.28 -3.55 4.77
N PRO A 72 -24.48 -3.90 5.27
CA PRO A 72 -25.62 -4.18 4.40
C PRO A 72 -25.92 -3.02 3.45
N GLY A 73 -26.11 -3.33 2.17
CA GLY A 73 -26.43 -2.34 1.14
C GLY A 73 -25.24 -1.49 0.67
N VAL A 74 -24.00 -1.80 1.08
CA VAL A 74 -22.77 -1.14 0.63
C VAL A 74 -21.88 -2.18 -0.04
N THR A 75 -21.37 -1.89 -1.24
CA THR A 75 -20.44 -2.80 -1.91
C THR A 75 -19.09 -2.84 -1.20
N GLY A 76 -18.31 -3.92 -1.39
CA GLY A 76 -16.96 -4.01 -0.82
C GLY A 76 -16.06 -2.85 -1.26
N ALA A 77 -16.18 -2.39 -2.50
CA ALA A 77 -15.41 -1.26 -3.03
C ALA A 77 -15.76 0.06 -2.33
N GLU A 78 -17.05 0.34 -2.13
CA GLU A 78 -17.51 1.53 -1.42
C GLU A 78 -17.10 1.49 0.06
N TYR A 79 -17.22 0.32 0.71
CA TYR A 79 -16.78 0.12 2.08
C TYR A 79 -15.28 0.39 2.25
N LEU A 80 -14.44 -0.14 1.35
CA LEU A 80 -12.99 0.05 1.41
C LEU A 80 -12.60 1.49 1.14
N ARG A 81 -13.22 2.13 0.14
CA ARG A 81 -13.02 3.56 -0.13
C ARG A 81 -13.36 4.40 1.10
N GLN A 82 -14.53 4.19 1.68
CA GLN A 82 -14.95 4.91 2.88
C GLN A 82 -14.00 4.65 4.05
N SER A 83 -13.56 3.41 4.26
CA SER A 83 -12.61 3.09 5.33
C SER A 83 -11.29 3.87 5.20
N VAL A 84 -10.87 4.25 3.99
CA VAL A 84 -9.66 5.06 3.78
C VAL A 84 -9.95 6.56 3.92
N THR A 85 -11.07 7.04 3.36
CA THR A 85 -11.39 8.48 3.32
C THR A 85 -12.05 9.00 4.58
N ASP A 86 -12.83 8.15 5.25
CA ASP A 86 -13.54 8.40 6.51
C ASP A 86 -13.48 7.16 7.42
N PRO A 87 -12.31 6.85 8.00
CA PRO A 87 -12.12 5.63 8.78
C PRO A 87 -13.01 5.51 10.03
N GLY A 88 -13.59 6.63 10.50
CA GLY A 88 -14.50 6.65 11.64
C GLY A 88 -15.94 6.28 11.30
N ALA A 89 -16.30 6.27 10.01
CA ALA A 89 -17.65 5.93 9.57
C ALA A 89 -18.04 4.48 9.88
N PHE A 90 -17.07 3.58 9.93
CA PHE A 90 -17.25 2.20 10.34
C PHE A 90 -16.00 1.65 11.02
N VAL A 91 -16.09 1.42 12.31
CA VAL A 91 -15.04 0.76 13.09
C VAL A 91 -15.40 -0.72 13.24
N VAL A 92 -14.51 -1.60 12.81
CA VAL A 92 -14.74 -3.06 12.91
C VAL A 92 -14.85 -3.45 14.40
N PRO A 93 -15.89 -4.20 14.80
CA PRO A 93 -16.04 -4.66 16.18
C PRO A 93 -14.78 -5.38 16.68
N GLY A 94 -14.31 -5.01 17.87
CA GLY A 94 -13.09 -5.55 18.48
C GLY A 94 -11.80 -4.78 18.18
N TYR A 95 -11.86 -3.74 17.34
CA TYR A 95 -10.72 -2.86 17.04
C TYR A 95 -10.91 -1.45 17.59
N PRO A 96 -9.82 -0.77 17.99
CA PRO A 96 -9.88 0.62 18.38
C PRO A 96 -10.09 1.53 17.17
N ASP A 97 -10.73 2.68 17.39
CA ASP A 97 -10.80 3.74 16.38
C ASP A 97 -9.46 4.47 16.28
N SER A 98 -8.50 3.87 15.57
CA SER A 98 -7.11 4.34 15.51
C SER A 98 -6.58 4.55 14.09
N MET A 99 -7.39 4.27 13.07
CA MET A 99 -6.96 4.48 11.68
C MET A 99 -6.82 5.99 11.40
N PRO A 100 -5.65 6.46 10.88
CA PRO A 100 -5.38 7.88 10.71
C PRO A 100 -6.41 8.59 9.82
N ARG A 101 -6.85 9.79 10.25
CA ARG A 101 -7.74 10.64 9.45
C ARG A 101 -6.98 11.43 8.39
N GLY A 102 -7.68 11.85 7.34
CA GLY A 102 -7.11 12.66 6.26
C GLY A 102 -6.21 11.89 5.29
N LEU A 103 -6.20 10.54 5.31
CA LEU A 103 -5.46 9.74 4.34
C LEU A 103 -5.93 10.00 2.91
N GLY A 104 -7.24 10.11 2.69
CA GLY A 104 -7.83 10.43 1.39
C GLY A 104 -7.44 11.81 0.83
N GLU A 105 -7.01 12.75 1.68
CA GLU A 105 -6.52 14.07 1.27
C GLU A 105 -5.04 14.04 0.85
N ARG A 106 -4.31 12.98 1.24
CA ARG A 106 -2.86 12.83 1.01
C ARG A 106 -2.54 11.96 -0.20
N ILE A 107 -3.54 11.39 -0.85
CA ILE A 107 -3.38 10.56 -2.04
C ILE A 107 -4.23 11.10 -3.19
N SER A 108 -3.74 10.91 -4.41
CA SER A 108 -4.52 11.23 -5.61
C SER A 108 -5.77 10.33 -5.69
N LYS A 109 -6.75 10.77 -6.48
CA LYS A 109 -7.95 9.96 -6.75
C LYS A 109 -7.56 8.63 -7.41
N GLU A 110 -6.63 8.69 -8.35
CA GLU A 110 -6.12 7.54 -9.10
C GLU A 110 -5.42 6.54 -8.18
N ASP A 111 -4.62 7.03 -7.22
CA ASP A 111 -3.95 6.19 -6.23
C ASP A 111 -4.92 5.57 -5.22
N LEU A 112 -5.97 6.30 -4.84
CA LEU A 112 -7.04 5.74 -4.01
C LEU A 112 -7.80 4.65 -4.77
N ASP A 113 -8.10 4.86 -6.05
CA ASP A 113 -8.77 3.86 -6.88
C ASP A 113 -7.90 2.61 -7.06
N ALA A 114 -6.60 2.79 -7.29
CA ALA A 114 -5.62 1.72 -7.35
C ALA A 114 -5.51 0.97 -6.01
N LEU A 115 -5.42 1.68 -4.88
CA LEU A 115 -5.38 1.11 -3.54
C LEU A 115 -6.63 0.26 -3.26
N VAL A 116 -7.82 0.77 -3.56
CA VAL A 116 -9.08 0.00 -3.41
C VAL A 116 -9.07 -1.23 -4.31
N GLY A 117 -8.59 -1.11 -5.56
CA GLY A 117 -8.43 -2.25 -6.47
C GLY A 117 -7.48 -3.32 -5.93
N TYR A 118 -6.35 -2.92 -5.36
CA TYR A 118 -5.44 -3.83 -4.68
C TYR A 118 -6.11 -4.53 -3.49
N LEU A 119 -6.77 -3.80 -2.60
CA LEU A 119 -7.45 -4.38 -1.43
C LEU A 119 -8.57 -5.36 -1.84
N LEU A 120 -9.32 -5.06 -2.91
CA LEU A 120 -10.33 -5.97 -3.47
C LEU A 120 -9.73 -7.26 -4.06
N SER A 121 -8.47 -7.24 -4.47
CA SER A 121 -7.77 -8.41 -5.00
C SER A 121 -7.31 -9.39 -3.90
N LEU A 122 -7.28 -8.95 -2.63
CA LEU A 122 -6.89 -9.77 -1.48
C LEU A 122 -8.08 -10.63 -1.02
N ARG A 123 -8.16 -11.87 -1.49
CA ARG A 123 -9.31 -12.76 -1.28
C ARG A 123 -8.99 -14.04 -0.56
#